data_AF-I4DNX3-F1
#
_entry.id   AF-I4DNX3-F1
#
_cell.length_a   1.000
_cell.length_b   1.000
_cell.length_c   1.000
_cell.angle_alpha   90.00
_cell.angle_beta   90.00
_cell.angle_gamma   90.00
#
_symmetry.space_group_name_H-M   'P 1'
#
loop_
_entity.id
_entity.type
_entity.pdbx_description
1 polymer ?
#
loop_
_entity_poly.entity_id
_entity_poly.type
_entity_poly.pdbx_seq_one_letter_code
_entity_poly.pdbx_strand_id
1 'polypeptide(L)'
;MFQGVETVFDVMELEDNARAKLLQLSPTEMADVARFCNRYPNVELTYEVKNERRLRVGKPIVVEVSLEREDEIIGPVIAPFFPQKREEGWWVVIGEPKSNSLLSIKRVSLGRSARLRLDFVSGAPGRHTYTLYFMSDSYLGADQEYKFTVDVDDAPQTDSSDSE
;
A
#
# COMPACT_ATOMS: atom_id res chain seq x y z
N MET A 1 -1.47 -24.21 -23.61
CA MET A 1 -2.10 -22.94 -23.19
C MET A 1 -1.58 -22.68 -21.79
N PHE A 2 -0.78 -21.64 -21.58
CA PHE A 2 -0.35 -21.27 -20.23
C PHE A 2 -1.53 -20.53 -19.59
N GLN A 3 -2.39 -21.28 -18.90
CA GLN A 3 -3.45 -20.70 -18.08
C GLN A 3 -2.83 -20.19 -16.77
N GLY A 4 -3.16 -18.97 -16.35
CA GLY A 4 -2.88 -18.49 -14.99
C GLY A 4 -1.68 -17.55 -14.81
N VAL A 5 -1.16 -16.91 -15.86
CA VAL A 5 -0.15 -15.84 -15.73
C VAL A 5 -0.82 -14.51 -16.03
N GLU A 6 -1.04 -13.70 -15.00
CA GLU A 6 -1.79 -12.44 -15.07
C GLU A 6 -0.98 -11.24 -14.53
N THR A 7 0.02 -11.49 -13.69
CA THR A 7 0.82 -10.45 -13.01
C THR A 7 2.31 -10.53 -13.35
N VAL A 8 3.05 -9.47 -13.01
CA VAL A 8 4.52 -9.47 -13.11
C VAL A 8 5.13 -10.54 -12.20
N PHE A 9 4.56 -10.74 -11.01
CA PHE A 9 5.00 -11.76 -10.07
C PHE A 9 4.85 -13.17 -10.65
N ASP A 10 3.74 -13.47 -11.33
CA ASP A 10 3.53 -14.77 -11.97
C ASP A 10 4.64 -15.05 -13.00
N VAL A 11 5.05 -14.04 -13.79
CA VAL A 11 6.15 -14.16 -14.76
C VAL A 11 7.50 -14.38 -14.06
N MET A 12 7.70 -13.77 -12.89
CA MET A 12 8.93 -13.93 -12.08
C MET A 12 9.04 -15.32 -11.46
N GLU A 13 7.92 -15.93 -11.09
CA GLU A 13 7.85 -17.26 -10.46
C GLU A 13 7.94 -18.42 -11.47
N LEU A 14 7.75 -18.16 -12.76
CA LEU A 14 7.90 -19.18 -13.79
C LEU A 14 9.35 -19.69 -13.87
N GLU A 15 9.49 -21.02 -13.94
CA GLU A 15 10.75 -21.65 -14.32
C GLU A 15 11.23 -21.18 -15.71
N ASP A 16 12.54 -21.11 -15.91
CA ASP A 16 13.17 -20.59 -17.14
C ASP A 16 12.61 -21.21 -18.43
N ASN A 17 12.41 -22.52 -18.45
CA ASN A 17 11.89 -23.23 -19.62
C ASN A 17 10.42 -22.86 -19.90
N ALA A 18 9.61 -22.71 -18.86
CA ALA A 18 8.21 -22.31 -18.99
C ALA A 18 8.11 -20.86 -19.46
N ARG A 19 8.90 -19.97 -18.86
CA ARG A 19 9.00 -18.55 -19.22
C ARG A 19 9.46 -18.35 -20.65
N ALA A 20 10.51 -19.04 -21.09
CA ALA A 20 11.01 -18.95 -22.47
C ALA A 20 9.97 -19.42 -23.49
N LYS A 21 9.27 -20.54 -23.20
CA LYS A 21 8.22 -21.08 -24.07
C LYS A 21 6.96 -20.20 -24.12
N LEU A 22 6.64 -19.52 -23.01
CA LEU A 22 5.54 -18.58 -22.91
C LEU A 22 5.82 -17.29 -23.69
N LEU A 23 6.96 -16.65 -23.42
CA LEU A 23 7.26 -15.31 -23.93
C LEU A 23 7.80 -15.34 -25.37
N GLN A 24 8.53 -16.39 -25.76
CA GLN A 24 9.09 -16.57 -27.11
C GLN A 24 9.95 -15.39 -27.59
N LEU A 25 10.68 -14.76 -26.67
CA LEU A 25 11.55 -13.61 -26.91
C LEU A 25 12.98 -14.02 -27.28
N SER A 26 13.70 -13.12 -27.96
CA SER A 26 15.14 -13.25 -28.18
C SER A 26 15.92 -13.14 -26.85
N PRO A 27 17.19 -13.60 -26.81
CA PRO A 27 18.01 -13.45 -25.60
C PRO A 27 18.16 -12.00 -25.11
N THR A 28 18.22 -11.04 -26.03
CA THR A 28 18.33 -9.61 -25.71
C THR A 28 17.05 -9.08 -25.08
N GLU A 29 15.89 -9.37 -25.67
CA GLU A 29 14.58 -8.96 -25.13
C GLU A 29 14.30 -9.62 -23.79
N MET A 30 14.69 -10.89 -23.61
CA MET A 30 14.57 -11.58 -22.33
C MET A 30 15.42 -10.93 -21.24
N ALA A 31 16.61 -10.43 -21.59
CA ALA A 31 17.45 -9.68 -20.66
C ALA A 31 16.81 -8.35 -20.25
N ASP A 32 16.11 -7.66 -21.17
CA ASP A 32 15.35 -6.45 -20.85
C ASP A 32 14.16 -6.74 -19.93
N VAL A 33 13.43 -7.84 -20.15
CA VAL A 33 12.37 -8.30 -19.26
C VAL A 33 12.92 -8.61 -17.87
N ALA A 34 14.02 -9.36 -17.79
CA ALA A 34 14.65 -9.68 -16.50
C ALA A 34 15.08 -8.41 -15.75
N ARG A 35 15.62 -7.42 -16.47
CA ARG A 35 15.98 -6.12 -15.90
C ARG A 35 14.76 -5.37 -15.36
N PHE A 36 13.62 -5.45 -16.04
CA PHE A 36 12.37 -4.86 -15.55
C PHE A 36 11.88 -5.59 -14.29
N CYS A 37 11.81 -6.92 -14.31
CA CYS A 37 11.37 -7.72 -13.16
C CYS A 37 12.23 -7.45 -11.91
N ASN A 38 13.55 -7.37 -12.04
CA ASN A 38 14.46 -7.08 -10.92
C ASN A 38 14.33 -5.66 -10.34
N ARG A 39 13.58 -4.79 -11.02
CA ARG A 39 13.32 -3.39 -10.63
C ARG A 39 11.85 -3.12 -10.33
N TYR A 40 10.99 -4.12 -10.55
CA TYR A 40 9.58 -4.04 -10.24
C TYR A 40 9.42 -4.11 -8.71
N PRO A 41 8.60 -3.24 -8.08
CA PRO A 41 8.62 -3.13 -6.63
C PRO A 41 8.13 -4.38 -5.92
N ASN A 42 8.94 -4.89 -4.99
CA ASN A 42 8.52 -5.84 -3.97
C ASN A 42 8.68 -5.21 -2.58
N VAL A 43 7.54 -4.85 -1.97
CA VAL A 43 7.49 -4.11 -0.70
C VAL A 43 6.54 -4.82 0.26
N GLU A 44 7.04 -5.19 1.43
CA GLU A 44 6.23 -5.66 2.54
C GLU A 44 5.65 -4.46 3.30
N LEU A 45 4.33 -4.49 3.51
CA LEU A 45 3.62 -3.55 4.36
C LEU A 45 3.14 -4.25 5.64
N THR A 46 3.48 -3.67 6.78
CA THR A 46 2.87 -4.01 8.07
C THR A 46 2.25 -2.77 8.70
N TYR A 47 1.18 -2.94 9.48
CA TYR A 47 0.52 -1.83 10.16
C TYR A 47 -0.01 -2.20 11.54
N GLU A 48 -0.17 -1.19 12.39
CA GLU A 48 -0.73 -1.31 13.75
C GLU A 48 -1.67 -0.14 14.05
N VAL A 49 -2.87 -0.44 14.54
CA VAL A 49 -3.79 0.58 15.09
C VAL A 49 -3.41 0.83 16.55
N LYS A 50 -2.92 2.03 16.87
CA LYS A 50 -2.51 2.36 18.24
C LYS A 50 -3.70 2.50 19.16
N ASN A 51 -3.57 1.89 20.34
CA ASN A 51 -4.61 1.90 21.39
C ASN A 51 -5.98 1.41 20.87
N GLU A 52 -5.99 0.41 19.98
CA GLU A 52 -7.20 -0.12 19.33
C GLU A 52 -8.37 -0.42 20.29
N ARG A 53 -8.07 -0.84 21.53
CA ARG A 53 -9.08 -1.15 22.56
C ARG A 53 -9.64 0.06 23.30
N ARG A 54 -9.16 1.26 23.02
CA ARG A 54 -9.50 2.51 23.74
C ARG A 54 -9.81 3.65 22.78
N LEU A 55 -10.31 3.34 21.59
CA LEU A 55 -10.70 4.34 20.61
C LEU A 55 -12.00 5.03 21.06
N ARG A 56 -12.12 6.32 20.72
CA ARG A 56 -13.22 7.18 21.14
C ARG A 56 -13.64 8.09 20.00
N VAL A 57 -14.94 8.32 19.86
CA VAL A 57 -15.47 9.29 18.89
C VAL A 57 -14.83 10.66 19.11
N GLY A 58 -14.51 11.36 18.01
CA GLY A 58 -13.90 12.69 18.06
C GLY A 58 -12.42 12.70 18.48
N LYS A 59 -11.81 11.56 18.80
CA LYS A 59 -10.37 11.44 19.07
C LYS A 59 -9.63 10.85 17.86
N PRO A 60 -8.37 11.24 17.63
CA PRO A 60 -7.57 10.67 16.55
C PRO A 60 -7.35 9.17 16.73
N ILE A 61 -7.76 8.40 15.72
CA ILE A 61 -7.33 7.02 15.51
C ILE A 61 -6.00 7.09 14.78
N VAL A 62 -5.00 6.37 15.28
CA VAL A 62 -3.63 6.44 14.78
C VAL A 62 -3.24 5.09 14.22
N VAL A 63 -2.79 5.06 12.97
CA VAL A 63 -2.29 3.87 12.29
C VAL A 63 -0.81 4.08 12.00
N GLU A 64 0.04 3.25 12.60
CA GLU A 64 1.46 3.19 12.23
C GLU A 64 1.66 2.18 11.12
N VAL A 65 2.38 2.56 10.07
CA VAL A 65 2.67 1.75 8.90
C VAL A 65 4.18 1.62 8.77
N SER A 66 4.67 0.40 8.61
CA SER A 66 6.06 0.11 8.26
C SER A 66 6.11 -0.50 6.86
N LEU A 67 7.01 0.02 6.04
CA LEU A 67 7.27 -0.41 4.68
C LEU A 67 8.70 -0.92 4.62
N GLU A 68 8.91 -2.14 4.10
CA GLU A 68 10.22 -2.74 3.92
C GLU A 68 10.34 -3.30 2.50
N ARG A 69 11.37 -2.86 1.77
CA ARG A 69 11.61 -3.33 0.41
C ARG A 69 12.49 -4.59 0.44
N GLU A 70 12.08 -5.62 -0.30
CA GLU A 70 12.83 -6.86 -0.44
C GLU A 70 13.83 -6.82 -1.62
N ASP A 71 13.66 -5.90 -2.57
CA ASP A 71 14.51 -5.77 -3.75
C ASP A 71 15.98 -5.45 -3.40
N GLU A 72 16.92 -6.11 -4.09
CA GLU A 72 18.35 -5.82 -3.95
C GLU A 72 18.78 -4.55 -4.71
N ILE A 73 18.07 -4.19 -5.78
CA ILE A 73 18.48 -3.12 -6.72
C ILE A 73 17.43 -2.01 -6.75
N ILE A 74 17.77 -0.87 -6.14
CA ILE A 74 16.95 0.35 -6.16
C ILE A 74 17.50 1.31 -7.21
N GLY A 75 16.62 1.97 -7.96
CA GLY A 75 17.01 2.98 -8.94
C GLY A 75 15.80 3.75 -9.50
N PRO A 76 15.97 4.47 -10.62
CA PRO A 76 14.85 5.16 -11.25
C PRO A 76 13.85 4.19 -11.85
N VAL A 77 12.60 4.64 -11.99
CA VAL A 77 11.50 3.92 -12.63
C VAL A 77 11.88 3.52 -14.06
N ILE A 78 11.63 2.27 -14.44
CA ILE A 78 11.76 1.82 -15.82
C ILE A 78 10.44 2.10 -16.55
N ALA A 79 10.39 3.25 -17.25
CA ALA A 79 9.26 3.65 -18.08
C ALA A 79 9.76 4.22 -19.43
N PRO A 80 10.12 3.36 -20.41
CA PRO A 80 10.76 3.77 -21.67
C PRO A 80 9.97 4.79 -22.51
N PHE A 81 8.64 4.79 -22.36
CA PHE A 81 7.74 5.71 -23.07
C PHE A 81 7.47 7.01 -22.31
N PHE A 82 8.03 7.19 -21.11
CA PHE A 82 7.93 8.42 -20.34
C PHE A 82 9.18 9.30 -20.57
N PRO A 83 9.03 10.59 -20.92
CA PRO A 83 10.13 11.39 -21.46
C PRO A 83 11.21 11.80 -20.43
N GLN A 84 10.90 11.72 -19.14
CA GLN A 84 11.79 12.18 -18.07
C GLN A 84 12.18 11.03 -17.15
N LYS A 85 13.37 11.10 -16.56
CA LYS A 85 13.74 10.20 -15.47
C LYS A 85 12.82 10.46 -14.28
N ARG A 86 12.26 9.40 -13.70
CA ARG A 86 11.42 9.47 -12.49
C ARG A 86 11.97 8.59 -11.38
N GLU A 87 11.80 9.07 -10.17
CA GLU A 87 11.96 8.28 -8.95
C GLU A 87 10.59 7.74 -8.53
N GLU A 88 10.58 6.59 -7.87
CA GLU A 88 9.35 5.94 -7.40
C GLU A 88 8.68 6.79 -6.31
N GLY A 89 7.38 7.06 -6.48
CA GLY A 89 6.55 7.69 -5.47
C GLY A 89 5.42 6.77 -5.03
N TRP A 90 5.11 6.81 -3.74
CA TRP A 90 4.08 5.99 -3.13
C TRP A 90 3.07 6.84 -2.37
N TRP A 91 1.82 6.37 -2.34
CA TRP A 91 0.77 6.89 -1.48
C TRP A 91 0.36 5.83 -0.47
N VAL A 92 0.27 6.24 0.80
CA VAL A 92 -0.40 5.47 1.85
C VAL A 92 -1.70 6.18 2.17
N VAL A 93 -2.82 5.50 2.00
CA VAL A 93 -4.17 6.08 2.11
C VAL A 93 -5.01 5.26 3.07
N ILE A 94 -5.77 5.91 3.94
CA ILE A 94 -6.84 5.26 4.72
C ILE A 94 -8.16 5.79 4.19
N GLY A 95 -9.07 4.88 3.85
CA GLY A 95 -10.41 5.23 3.38
C GLY A 95 -11.50 4.30 3.93
N GLU A 96 -12.74 4.71 3.72
CA GLU A 96 -13.94 3.91 3.98
C GLU A 96 -14.66 3.65 2.64
N PRO A 97 -14.55 2.44 2.07
CA PRO A 97 -15.10 2.16 0.74
C PRO A 97 -16.62 2.29 0.66
N LYS A 98 -17.34 1.94 1.73
CA LYS A 98 -18.81 1.97 1.77
C LYS A 98 -19.37 3.38 1.58
N SER A 99 -18.69 4.39 2.13
CA SER A 99 -19.08 5.80 2.04
C SER A 99 -18.30 6.56 0.96
N ASN A 100 -17.37 5.90 0.27
CA ASN A 100 -16.42 6.51 -0.67
C ASN A 100 -15.65 7.70 -0.04
N SER A 101 -15.23 7.55 1.22
CA SER A 101 -14.55 8.60 1.98
C SER A 101 -13.05 8.34 2.07
N LEU A 102 -12.25 9.36 1.73
CA LEU A 102 -10.81 9.39 1.99
C LEU A 102 -10.57 10.06 3.35
N LEU A 103 -9.96 9.33 4.28
CA LEU A 103 -9.82 9.74 5.69
C LEU A 103 -8.42 10.28 6.00
N SER A 104 -7.38 9.69 5.44
CA SER A 104 -5.99 10.10 5.63
C SER A 104 -5.15 9.75 4.42
N ILE A 105 -4.18 10.58 4.06
CA ILE A 105 -3.30 10.34 2.91
C ILE A 105 -1.90 10.91 3.16
N LYS A 106 -0.86 10.13 2.84
CA LYS A 106 0.54 10.57 2.88
C LYS A 106 1.29 10.09 1.66
N ARG A 107 2.12 10.98 1.09
CA ARG A 107 3.09 10.63 0.05
C ARG A 107 4.39 10.16 0.70
N VAL A 108 4.95 9.07 0.20
CA VAL A 108 6.20 8.47 0.67
C VAL A 108 7.15 8.30 -0.50
N SER A 109 8.41 8.67 -0.29
CA SER A 109 9.52 8.26 -1.15
C SER A 109 10.22 7.11 -0.45
N LEU A 110 10.17 5.91 -1.03
CA LEU A 110 10.63 4.68 -0.38
C LEU A 110 12.01 4.29 -0.90
N GLY A 111 13.02 4.40 -0.04
CA GLY A 111 14.31 3.75 -0.22
C GLY A 111 14.22 2.26 0.14
N ARG A 112 14.96 1.86 1.18
CA ARG A 112 14.93 0.48 1.69
C ARG A 112 13.79 0.23 2.68
N SER A 113 13.52 1.18 3.57
CA SER A 113 12.41 1.10 4.51
C SER A 113 11.90 2.48 4.88
N ALA A 114 10.65 2.54 5.33
CA ALA A 114 10.04 3.75 5.86
C ALA A 114 9.06 3.41 6.98
N ARG A 115 8.95 4.29 7.98
CA ARG A 115 7.89 4.25 8.97
C ARG A 115 7.12 5.54 8.94
N LEU A 116 5.79 5.45 8.91
CA LEU A 116 4.93 6.61 8.88
C LEU A 116 3.69 6.38 9.75
N ARG A 117 3.17 7.50 10.25
CA ARG A 117 1.96 7.55 11.06
C ARG A 117 0.86 8.23 10.27
N LEU A 118 -0.28 7.59 10.10
CA LEU A 118 -1.50 8.21 9.62
C LEU A 118 -2.48 8.38 10.79
N ASP A 119 -3.27 9.43 10.72
CA ASP A 119 -4.33 9.67 11.69
C ASP A 119 -5.59 10.20 11.01
N PHE A 120 -6.73 9.86 11.61
CA PHE A 120 -8.05 10.28 11.18
C PHE A 120 -9.01 10.20 12.38
N VAL A 121 -10.23 10.71 12.24
CA VAL A 121 -11.24 10.71 13.30
C VAL A 121 -12.46 9.93 12.83
N SER A 122 -12.98 9.03 13.66
CA SER A 122 -14.29 8.41 13.40
C SER A 122 -15.43 9.36 13.78
N GLY A 123 -16.41 9.48 12.89
CA GLY A 123 -17.58 10.36 13.06
C GLY A 123 -18.70 9.81 13.93
N ALA A 124 -18.68 8.51 14.25
CA ALA A 124 -19.73 7.86 15.04
C ALA A 124 -19.17 6.72 15.90
N PRO A 125 -19.82 6.37 17.02
CA PRO A 125 -19.45 5.20 17.80
C PRO A 125 -19.79 3.91 17.04
N GLY A 126 -19.30 2.77 17.53
CA GLY A 126 -19.56 1.45 17.00
C GLY A 126 -18.42 0.86 16.18
N ARG A 127 -18.74 -0.21 15.46
CA ARG A 127 -17.80 -1.02 14.69
C ARG A 127 -17.65 -0.49 13.27
N HIS A 128 -16.45 -0.04 12.91
CA HIS A 128 -16.14 0.56 11.61
C HIS A 128 -15.11 -0.26 10.85
N THR A 129 -15.33 -0.48 9.56
CA THR A 129 -14.36 -1.17 8.68
C THR A 129 -13.75 -0.17 7.72
N TYR A 130 -12.42 -0.03 7.79
CA TYR A 130 -11.63 0.83 6.93
C TYR A 130 -10.74 0.00 6.02
N THR A 131 -10.11 0.66 5.05
CA THR A 131 -9.12 0.06 4.15
C THR A 131 -7.89 0.93 4.08
N LEU A 132 -6.74 0.32 4.33
CA LEU A 132 -5.41 0.90 4.13
C LEU A 132 -4.95 0.52 2.73
N TYR A 133 -4.65 1.51 1.90
CA TYR A 133 -4.13 1.36 0.55
C TYR A 133 -2.67 1.79 0.53
N PHE A 134 -1.85 1.02 -0.17
CA PHE A 134 -0.49 1.39 -0.55
C PHE A 134 -0.43 1.40 -2.07
N MET A 135 -0.25 2.57 -2.67
CA MET A 135 -0.43 2.76 -4.12
C MET A 135 0.82 3.35 -4.76
N SER A 136 1.24 2.79 -5.88
CA SER A 136 2.34 3.29 -6.69
C SER A 136 1.87 4.43 -7.61
N ASP A 137 2.70 5.45 -7.80
CA ASP A 137 2.47 6.49 -8.82
C ASP A 137 3.16 6.19 -10.17
N SER A 138 3.78 5.01 -10.27
CA SER A 138 4.74 4.67 -11.33
C SER A 138 4.57 3.26 -11.90
N TYR A 139 4.19 2.27 -11.10
CA TYR A 139 4.02 0.87 -11.55
C TYR A 139 2.58 0.39 -11.35
N LEU A 140 2.05 -0.33 -12.34
CA LEU A 140 0.75 -0.99 -12.25
C LEU A 140 0.90 -2.38 -11.65
N GLY A 141 -0.06 -2.80 -10.82
CA GLY A 141 -0.08 -4.14 -10.18
C GLY A 141 0.72 -4.23 -8.88
N ALA A 142 1.33 -3.13 -8.43
CA ALA A 142 2.10 -3.06 -7.19
C ALA A 142 1.29 -2.51 -6.00
N ASP A 143 0.02 -2.18 -6.23
CA ASP A 143 -0.86 -1.64 -5.21
C ASP A 143 -1.31 -2.73 -4.24
N GLN A 144 -1.43 -2.40 -2.96
CA GLN A 144 -1.84 -3.33 -1.90
C GLN A 144 -3.00 -2.75 -1.09
N GLU A 145 -3.92 -3.62 -0.67
CA GLU A 145 -5.10 -3.24 0.11
C GLU A 145 -5.24 -4.10 1.38
N TYR A 146 -5.40 -3.45 2.53
CA TYR A 146 -5.56 -4.12 3.82
C TYR A 146 -6.82 -3.62 4.52
N LYS A 147 -7.79 -4.51 4.68
CA LYS A 147 -9.01 -4.22 5.46
C LYS A 147 -8.73 -4.40 6.94
N PHE A 148 -9.10 -3.40 7.73
CA PHE A 148 -9.04 -3.47 9.19
C PHE A 148 -10.34 -2.96 9.78
N THR A 149 -10.66 -3.42 10.99
CA THR A 149 -11.90 -3.06 11.68
C THR A 149 -11.55 -2.57 13.07
N VAL A 150 -12.21 -1.50 13.51
CA VAL A 150 -12.01 -0.93 14.83
C VAL A 150 -13.35 -0.74 15.53
N ASP A 151 -13.35 -0.88 16.85
CA ASP A 151 -14.50 -0.58 17.69
C ASP A 151 -14.26 0.78 18.37
N VAL A 152 -15.15 1.73 18.12
CA VAL A 152 -15.05 3.11 18.62
C VAL A 152 -16.11 3.33 19.69
N ASP A 153 -15.69 3.60 20.92
CA ASP A 153 -16.64 3.90 22.00
C ASP A 153 -17.12 5.36 21.90
N ASP A 154 -18.27 5.64 22.52
CA ASP A 154 -18.81 7.00 22.67
C ASP A 154 -17.79 7.96 23.31
N ALA A 155 -17.90 9.23 22.92
CA ALA A 155 -17.19 10.29 23.62
C ALA A 155 -17.64 10.33 25.09
N PRO A 156 -16.74 10.63 26.05
CA PRO A 156 -17.16 10.81 27.43
C PRO A 156 -18.26 11.88 27.48
N GLN A 157 -19.38 11.60 28.13
CA GLN A 157 -20.30 12.65 28.52
C GLN A 157 -19.51 13.61 29.41
N THR A 158 -19.26 14.82 28.93
CA THR A 158 -18.87 15.90 29.83
C THR A 158 -20.10 16.15 30.70
N ASP A 159 -20.04 15.72 31.96
CA ASP A 159 -21.05 16.06 32.96
C ASP A 159 -21.25 17.58 32.92
N SER A 160 -22.43 17.97 32.45
CA SER A 160 -22.92 19.34 32.59
C SER A 160 -23.56 19.43 33.97
N SER A 161 -22.72 19.70 34.96
CA SER A 161 -23.06 20.05 36.34
C SER A 161 -21.80 20.68 36.95
N ASP A 162 -21.74 21.96 37.33
CA ASP A 162 -22.79 22.76 37.95
C ASP A 162 -22.83 24.20 37.42
N SER A 163 -24.06 24.65 37.16
CA SER A 163 -24.44 26.03 37.46
C SER A 163 -24.50 26.19 38.97
N GLU A 164 -23.64 27.03 39.54
CA GLU A 164 -23.98 27.95 40.64
C GLU A 164 -23.25 29.29 40.40
#